data_AF-M3FLA2-F1
#
_entry.id   AF-M3FLA2-F1
#
_cell.length_a   1.000
_cell.length_b   1.000
_cell.length_c   1.000
_cell.angle_alpha   90.00
_cell.angle_beta   90.00
_cell.angle_gamma   90.00
#
_symmetry.space_group_name_H-M   'P 1'
#
loop_
_entity.id
_entity.type
_entity.pdbx_description
1 polymer ?
#
loop_
_entity_poly.entity_id
_entity_poly.type
_entity_poly.pdbx_seq_one_letter_code
_entity_poly.pdbx_strand_id
1 'polypeptide(L)'
;MSQNSESQIFDFDGLYSRNYEKIYRFLLSKGASKEEAEEICQETFIKVLRHWEKFDPSKGNETSWMLTIAKNQFLDMIKRKIRLKRENWEILRKF
;
A
#
# COMPACT_ATOMS: atom_id res chain seq x y z
N MET A 1 5.17 -25.80 33.75
CA MET A 1 3.98 -25.78 32.87
C MET A 1 4.19 -24.66 31.87
N SER A 2 4.79 -24.98 30.73
CA SER A 2 5.15 -24.01 29.70
C SER A 2 4.06 -24.02 28.63
N GLN A 3 3.08 -23.12 28.74
CA GLN A 3 2.17 -22.81 27.64
C GLN A 3 2.50 -21.40 27.15
N ASN A 4 3.46 -21.31 26.24
CA ASN A 4 3.68 -20.15 25.38
C ASN A 4 4.47 -20.66 24.18
N SER A 5 3.81 -20.78 23.02
CA SER A 5 4.39 -20.63 21.66
C SER A 5 3.61 -21.43 20.59
N GLU A 6 2.33 -21.14 20.38
CA GLU A 6 1.78 -21.25 19.02
C GLU A 6 1.40 -19.84 18.60
N SER A 7 2.42 -19.03 18.27
CA SER A 7 2.18 -17.83 17.49
C SER A 7 1.43 -18.29 16.24
N GLN A 8 0.20 -17.81 16.05
CA GLN A 8 -0.50 -17.97 14.77
C GLN A 8 0.50 -17.65 13.66
N ILE A 9 0.84 -18.64 12.86
CA ILE A 9 1.71 -18.43 11.71
C ILE A 9 0.92 -17.53 10.77
N PHE A 10 1.36 -16.28 10.63
CA PHE A 10 0.77 -15.35 9.69
C PHE A 10 1.00 -15.85 8.27
N ASP A 11 -0.08 -16.26 7.59
CA ASP A 11 -0.08 -16.72 6.20
C ASP A 11 0.11 -15.54 5.24
N PHE A 12 1.35 -15.04 5.16
CA PHE A 12 1.70 -13.96 4.25
C PHE A 12 1.56 -14.38 2.78
N ASP A 13 1.99 -15.59 2.43
CA ASP A 13 1.99 -16.06 1.04
C ASP A 13 0.58 -16.19 0.47
N GLY A 14 -0.35 -16.74 1.25
CA GLY A 14 -1.76 -16.78 0.87
C GLY A 14 -2.37 -15.39 0.82
N LEU A 15 -2.04 -14.50 1.76
CA LEU A 15 -2.49 -13.12 1.74
C LEU A 15 -2.02 -12.39 0.48
N TYR A 16 -0.75 -12.56 0.11
CA TYR A 16 -0.14 -11.99 -1.08
C TYR A 16 -0.83 -12.50 -2.34
N SER A 17 -0.95 -13.82 -2.48
CA SER A 17 -1.57 -14.48 -3.63
C SER A 17 -3.01 -14.02 -3.86
N ARG A 18 -3.78 -13.77 -2.80
CA ARG A 18 -5.19 -13.34 -2.89
C ARG A 18 -5.38 -11.85 -3.17
N ASN A 19 -4.38 -11.01 -2.88
CA ASN A 19 -4.55 -9.55 -2.84
C ASN A 19 -3.67 -8.77 -3.82
N TYR A 20 -2.48 -9.28 -4.19
CA TYR A 20 -1.53 -8.53 -5.00
C TYR A 20 -2.16 -8.02 -6.30
N GLU A 21 -2.74 -8.93 -7.09
CA GLU A 21 -3.36 -8.57 -8.38
C GLU A 21 -4.52 -7.58 -8.22
N LYS A 22 -5.29 -7.68 -7.14
CA LYS A 22 -6.40 -6.76 -6.86
C LYS A 22 -5.90 -5.35 -6.57
N ILE A 23 -4.86 -5.23 -5.74
CA ILE A 23 -4.24 -3.94 -5.40
C ILE A 23 -3.57 -3.35 -6.64
N TYR A 24 -2.82 -4.16 -7.38
CA TYR A 24 -2.14 -3.75 -8.60
C TYR A 24 -3.12 -3.18 -9.63
N ARG A 25 -4.18 -3.94 -9.98
CA ARG A 25 -5.22 -3.47 -10.92
C ARG A 25 -5.97 -2.24 -10.40
N PHE A 26 -6.23 -2.18 -9.09
CA PHE A 26 -6.84 -1.00 -8.48
C PHE A 26 -5.96 0.25 -8.71
N LEU A 27 -4.65 0.17 -8.49
CA LEU A 27 -3.73 1.29 -8.69
C LEU A 27 -3.64 1.71 -10.16
N LEU A 28 -3.55 0.75 -11.08
CA LEU A 28 -3.60 1.02 -12.52
C LEU A 28 -4.90 1.73 -12.90
N SER A 29 -6.04 1.30 -12.36
CA SER A 29 -7.34 1.95 -12.60
C SER A 29 -7.41 3.39 -12.06
N LYS A 30 -6.53 3.76 -11.12
CA LYS A 30 -6.39 5.12 -10.58
C LYS A 30 -5.39 5.98 -11.36
N GLY A 31 -4.73 5.41 -12.37
CA GLY A 31 -3.79 6.12 -13.23
C GLY A 31 -2.33 6.05 -12.76
N ALA A 32 -1.98 5.11 -11.87
CA ALA A 32 -0.57 4.80 -11.63
C ALA A 32 0.08 4.20 -12.89
N SER A 33 1.38 4.46 -13.09
CA SER A 33 2.16 3.64 -14.04
C SER A 33 2.30 2.20 -13.54
N LYS A 34 2.81 1.29 -14.37
CA LYS A 34 3.05 -0.10 -13.95
C LYS A 34 4.09 -0.17 -12.83
N GLU A 35 5.16 0.60 -12.98
CA GLU A 35 6.26 0.68 -12.03
C GLU A 35 5.78 1.27 -10.70
N GLU A 36 4.98 2.33 -10.74
CA GLU A 36 4.39 2.93 -9.55
C GLU A 36 3.43 1.99 -8.84
N ALA A 37 2.62 1.25 -9.61
CA ALA A 37 1.71 0.27 -9.05
C ALA A 37 2.46 -0.89 -8.37
N GLU A 38 3.54 -1.39 -8.98
CA GLU A 38 4.41 -2.42 -8.40
C GLU A 38 5.06 -1.94 -7.10
N GLU A 39 5.66 -0.75 -7.10
CA GLU A 39 6.30 -0.14 -5.93
C GLU A 39 5.28 0.05 -4.78
N ILE A 40 4.11 0.62 -5.07
CA ILE A 40 3.07 0.81 -4.07
C ILE A 40 2.55 -0.53 -3.54
N CYS A 41 2.42 -1.56 -4.39
CA CYS A 41 2.04 -2.90 -3.93
C CYS A 41 3.06 -3.44 -2.91
N GLN A 42 4.35 -3.41 -3.24
CA GLN A 42 5.42 -3.89 -2.35
C GLN A 42 5.37 -3.17 -1.00
N GLU A 43 5.32 -1.84 -1.02
CA GLU A 43 5.25 -1.03 0.19
C GLU A 43 3.95 -1.28 0.99
N THR A 44 2.83 -1.55 0.31
CA THR A 44 1.57 -1.92 0.96
C THR A 44 1.74 -3.21 1.76
N PHE A 45 2.32 -4.26 1.15
CA PHE A 45 2.55 -5.53 1.84
C PHE A 45 3.54 -5.40 3.00
N ILE A 46 4.59 -4.58 2.86
CA ILE A 46 5.51 -4.27 3.97
C ILE A 46 4.76 -3.60 5.13
N LYS A 47 3.87 -2.65 4.85
CA LYS A 47 3.06 -1.99 5.89
C LYS A 47 2.07 -2.93 6.55
N VAL A 48 1.44 -3.81 5.77
CA VAL A 48 0.54 -4.85 6.27
C VAL A 48 1.27 -5.78 7.22
N LEU A 49 2.46 -6.27 6.83
CA LEU A 49 3.32 -7.10 7.68
C LEU A 49 3.66 -6.42 9.02
N ARG A 50 4.02 -5.13 8.97
CA ARG A 50 4.41 -4.35 10.16
C ARG A 50 3.27 -3.99 11.09
N HIS A 51 2.02 -4.08 10.61
CA HIS A 51 0.84 -3.57 11.32
C HIS A 51 -0.31 -4.58 11.32
N TRP A 52 -0.01 -5.87 11.10
CA TRP A 52 -1.02 -6.91 11.00
C TRP A 52 -1.85 -7.01 12.28
N GLU A 53 -1.22 -6.78 13.43
CA GLU A 53 -1.87 -6.75 14.75
C GLU A 53 -2.95 -5.66 14.88
N LYS A 54 -2.96 -4.67 13.99
CA LYS A 54 -3.98 -3.61 13.96
C LYS A 54 -5.17 -3.94 13.05
N PHE A 55 -5.08 -5.02 12.28
CA PHE A 55 -6.22 -5.48 11.49
C PHE A 55 -7.33 -5.93 12.42
N ASP A 56 -8.53 -5.42 12.19
CA ASP A 56 -9.72 -5.67 12.99
C ASP A 56 -10.81 -6.22 12.06
N PRO A 57 -11.04 -7.54 12.06
CA PRO A 57 -12.05 -8.18 11.22
C PRO A 57 -13.47 -7.64 11.43
N SER A 58 -13.75 -7.03 12.59
CA SER A 58 -15.07 -6.43 12.87
C SER A 58 -15.34 -5.15 12.06
N LYS A 59 -14.28 -4.51 11.55
CA LYS A 59 -14.36 -3.26 10.77
C LYS A 59 -14.36 -3.49 9.26
N GLY A 60 -14.22 -4.74 8.81
CA GLY A 60 -14.22 -5.12 7.40
C GLY A 60 -13.21 -6.22 7.09
N ASN A 61 -13.17 -6.62 5.82
CA ASN A 61 -12.21 -7.63 5.36
C ASN A 61 -10.81 -7.06 5.12
N GLU A 62 -9.82 -7.94 5.13
CA GLU A 62 -8.41 -7.63 4.97
C GLU A 62 -8.11 -6.97 3.61
N THR A 63 -8.78 -7.41 2.53
CA THR A 63 -8.61 -6.79 1.19
C THR A 63 -8.97 -5.30 1.21
N SER A 64 -10.07 -4.93 1.85
CA SER A 64 -10.54 -3.54 1.92
C SER A 64 -9.58 -2.67 2.75
N TRP A 65 -9.05 -3.24 3.83
CA TRP A 65 -8.03 -2.58 4.64
C TRP A 65 -6.73 -2.36 3.84
N MET A 66 -6.25 -3.36 3.10
CA MET A 66 -5.07 -3.22 2.23
C MET A 66 -5.28 -2.21 1.11
N LEU A 67 -6.44 -2.20 0.46
CA LEU A 67 -6.78 -1.21 -0.57
C LEU A 67 -6.79 0.21 0.00
N THR A 68 -7.17 0.38 1.28
CA THR A 68 -7.09 1.68 1.95
C THR A 68 -5.64 2.11 2.14
N ILE A 69 -4.76 1.20 2.58
CA ILE A 69 -3.32 1.47 2.71
C ILE A 69 -2.73 1.87 1.34
N ALA A 70 -2.97 1.08 0.30
CA ALA A 70 -2.47 1.33 -1.05
C ALA A 70 -2.99 2.66 -1.61
N LYS A 71 -4.29 2.97 -1.41
CA LYS A 71 -4.89 4.24 -1.83
C LYS A 71 -4.21 5.43 -1.15
N ASN A 72 -3.96 5.34 0.16
CA ASN A 72 -3.30 6.42 0.89
C ASN A 72 -1.88 6.67 0.36
N GLN A 73 -1.13 5.60 0.09
CA GLN A 73 0.21 5.69 -0.52
C GLN A 73 0.18 6.32 -1.92
N PHE A 74 -0.76 5.90 -2.76
CA PHE A 74 -0.96 6.49 -4.07
C PHE A 74 -1.27 7.99 -3.98
N LEU A 75 -2.17 8.40 -3.10
CA LEU A 75 -2.51 9.81 -2.92
C LEU A 75 -1.30 10.63 -2.44
N ASP A 76 -0.49 10.08 -1.54
CA ASP A 76 0.72 10.77 -1.06
C ASP A 76 1.78 10.89 -2.15
N MET A 77 1.96 9.86 -2.99
CA MET A 77 2.80 9.94 -4.19
C MET A 77 2.33 11.05 -5.14
N ILE A 78 1.02 11.11 -5.42
CA ILE A 78 0.44 12.15 -6.29
C ILE A 78 0.66 13.55 -5.71
N LYS A 79 0.43 13.75 -4.41
CA LYS A 79 0.72 15.03 -3.73
C LYS A 79 2.18 15.44 -3.89
N ARG A 80 3.12 14.49 -3.73
CA ARG A 80 4.55 14.72 -3.89
C ARG A 80 4.90 15.13 -5.33
N LYS A 81 4.34 14.44 -6.33
CA LYS A 81 4.54 14.77 -7.76
C LYS A 81 4.04 16.17 -8.10
N ILE A 82 2.85 16.54 -7.60
CA ILE A 82 2.28 17.88 -7.82
C ILE A 82 3.19 18.96 -7.21
N ARG A 83 3.69 18.74 -5.99
CA ARG A 83 4.61 19.66 -5.32
C ARG A 83 5.91 19.83 -6.10
N LEU A 84 6.56 18.74 -6.50
CA LEU A 84 7.79 18.79 -7.30
C LEU A 84 7.59 19.49 -8.64
N LYS A 85 6.46 19.20 -9.32
CA LYS A 85 6.11 19.90 -10.56
C LYS A 85 6.04 21.40 -10.31
N ARG A 86 5.29 21.84 -9.28
CA ARG A 86 5.17 23.27 -8.93
C ARG A 86 6.53 23.92 -8.64
N GLU A 87 7.36 23.28 -7.81
CA GLU A 87 8.71 23.77 -7.49
C GLU A 87 9.56 23.94 -8.76
N ASN A 88 9.52 22.96 -9.67
CA ASN A 88 10.24 23.05 -10.95
C ASN A 88 9.73 24.18 -11.85
N TRP A 89 8.42 24.40 -11.93
CA TRP A 89 7.86 25.54 -12.69
C TRP A 89 8.30 26.89 -12.13
N GLU A 90 8.35 27.03 -10.80
CA GLU A 90 8.83 28.26 -10.14
C GLU A 90 10.32 28.51 -10.39
N ILE A 91 11.13 27.44 -10.51
CA ILE A 91 12.55 27.55 -10.89
C ILE A 91 12.67 28.00 -12.35
N LEU A 92 11.95 27.35 -13.27
CA LEU A 92 12.02 27.68 -14.70
C LEU A 92 11.51 29.10 -15.02
N ARG A 93 10.57 29.64 -14.25
CA ARG A 93 10.08 31.02 -14.43
C ARG A 93 11.10 32.10 -14.04
N LYS A 94 12.16 31.74 -13.30
CA LYS A 94 13.22 32.66 -12.84
C LYS A 94 14.41 32.76 -13.81
N PHE A 95 14.36 32.05 -14.92
CA PHE A 95 15.30 32.13 -16.04
C PHE A 95 14.56 32.66 -17.27
#